data_AF-A0A1H4LF61-F1
#
_entry.id   AF-A0A1H4LF61-F1
#
_cell.length_a   1.000
_cell.length_b   1.000
_cell.length_c   1.000
_cell.angle_alpha   90.00
_cell.angle_beta   90.00
_cell.angle_gamma   90.00
#
_symmetry.space_group_name_H-M   'P 1'
#
loop_
_entity.id
_entity.type
_entity.pdbx_description
1 polymer ?
#
loop_
_entity_poly.entity_id
_entity_poly.type
_entity_poly.pdbx_seq_one_letter_code
_entity_poly.pdbx_strand_id
1 'polypeptide(L)'
;MTNRLPALALVAVMFAWASAFVVIRGLGPHVSPIAMAEGRLLVGAAVLGMIWGMNALYNGGVRLPRGRTLALTIGYGALWFALYTVLVNAAEQHLDAGTTALLVNIAPIIVAVLAGAFLQEGFPPLLVVGIAISFAGAAIIAFTGDGRRDGAGVALAVAAALLYGISVVAQKLVLRTVDPLTATALGAGVGAIVLLPWAPRLFAELATAPMSSTVGVIYLGLVPTALAFLLWAYALAHTPAGVTASSSYAVPGLSILLSWAFLAETPTAWGLLGGVLCLVGVAVSRLTPRRPGTGPTATPARPAESERPTATPAGAPC
;
A
#
# COMPACT_ATOMS: atom_id res chain seq x y z
N MET A 1 17.08 19.67 4.95
CA MET A 1 15.87 19.23 5.66
C MET A 1 15.24 18.07 4.89
N THR A 2 15.53 16.84 5.29
CA THR A 2 15.02 15.62 4.63
C THR A 2 13.50 15.57 4.74
N ASN A 3 12.83 15.38 3.60
CA ASN A 3 11.37 15.38 3.48
C ASN A 3 10.76 14.26 4.36
N ARG A 4 10.36 14.58 5.61
CA ARG A 4 9.78 13.64 6.59
C ARG A 4 8.33 13.27 6.29
N LEU A 5 7.68 14.01 5.38
CA LEU A 5 6.26 13.86 5.06
C LEU A 5 5.88 12.45 4.56
N PRO A 6 6.61 11.81 3.63
CA PRO A 6 6.29 10.44 3.20
C PRO A 6 6.43 9.42 4.33
N ALA A 7 7.38 9.63 5.25
CA ALA A 7 7.57 8.74 6.39
C ALA A 7 6.41 8.85 7.39
N LEU A 8 5.98 10.08 7.71
CA LEU A 8 4.82 10.34 8.56
C LEU A 8 3.54 9.75 7.95
N ALA A 9 3.35 9.93 6.64
CA ALA A 9 2.23 9.34 5.90
C ALA A 9 2.22 7.82 6.08
N LEU A 10 3.34 7.13 5.88
CA LEU A 10 3.41 5.68 6.08
C LEU A 10 3.10 5.24 7.51
N VAL A 11 3.57 5.98 8.52
CA VAL A 11 3.21 5.67 9.92
C VAL A 11 1.70 5.71 10.10
N ALA A 12 1.04 6.77 9.62
CA ALA A 12 -0.42 6.88 9.68
C ALA A 12 -1.12 5.74 8.92
N VAL A 13 -0.61 5.34 7.75
CA VAL A 13 -1.14 4.19 6.99
C VAL A 13 -1.01 2.91 7.80
N MET A 14 0.12 2.66 8.47
CA MET A 14 0.33 1.43 9.23
C MET A 14 -0.65 1.31 10.41
N PHE A 15 -0.93 2.41 11.10
CA PHE A 15 -1.95 2.44 12.14
C PHE A 15 -3.36 2.21 11.58
N ALA A 16 -3.70 2.88 10.46
CA ALA A 16 -5.00 2.73 9.81
C ALA A 16 -5.24 1.30 9.28
N TRP A 17 -4.22 0.66 8.71
CA TRP A 17 -4.33 -0.72 8.26
C TRP A 17 -4.34 -1.70 9.43
N ALA A 18 -3.55 -1.48 10.47
CA ALA A 18 -3.57 -2.33 11.67
C ALA A 18 -4.92 -2.28 12.39
N SER A 19 -5.56 -1.11 12.49
CA SER A 19 -6.90 -0.99 13.07
C SER A 19 -7.99 -1.61 12.20
N ALA A 20 -7.77 -1.75 10.89
CA ALA A 20 -8.72 -2.41 10.00
C ALA A 20 -8.95 -3.87 10.40
N PHE A 21 -7.89 -4.63 10.70
CA PHE A 21 -7.98 -6.03 11.16
C PHE A 21 -8.87 -6.18 12.40
N VAL A 22 -8.74 -5.24 13.34
CA VAL A 22 -9.55 -5.22 14.57
C VAL A 22 -11.04 -5.03 14.25
N VAL A 23 -11.36 -4.11 13.34
CA VAL A 23 -12.75 -3.81 12.94
C VAL A 23 -13.34 -4.92 12.07
N ILE A 24 -12.56 -5.51 11.15
CA ILE A 24 -12.97 -6.65 10.31
C ILE A 24 -13.40 -7.82 11.21
N ARG A 25 -12.61 -8.12 12.24
CA ARG A 25 -12.93 -9.19 13.20
C ARG A 25 -14.20 -8.92 14.00
N GLY A 26 -14.43 -7.67 14.41
CA GLY A 26 -15.67 -7.27 15.07
C GLY A 26 -16.91 -7.36 14.15
N LEU A 27 -16.73 -7.18 12.84
CA LEU A 27 -17.79 -7.28 11.84
C LEU A 27 -18.08 -8.72 11.37
N GLY A 28 -17.09 -9.61 11.47
CA GLY A 28 -17.15 -10.98 10.95
C GLY A 28 -18.40 -11.79 11.32
N PRO A 29 -18.97 -11.67 12.54
CA PRO A 29 -20.20 -12.37 12.91
C PRO A 29 -21.47 -11.88 12.19
N HIS A 30 -21.46 -10.67 11.64
CA HIS A 30 -22.66 -10.00 11.12
C HIS A 30 -22.61 -9.74 9.62
N VAL A 31 -21.42 -9.61 9.05
CA VAL A 31 -21.23 -9.23 7.65
C VAL A 31 -20.27 -10.20 6.97
N SER A 32 -20.70 -10.77 5.85
CA SER A 32 -19.88 -11.69 5.06
C SER A 32 -18.65 -10.99 4.45
N PRO A 33 -17.57 -11.73 4.13
CA PRO A 33 -16.31 -11.14 3.69
C PRO A 33 -16.45 -10.25 2.44
N ILE A 34 -17.25 -10.72 1.48
CA ILE A 34 -17.46 -10.04 0.21
C ILE A 34 -18.39 -8.83 0.37
N ALA A 35 -19.40 -8.91 1.23
CA ALA A 35 -20.23 -7.77 1.59
C ALA A 35 -19.41 -6.70 2.30
N MET A 36 -18.58 -7.10 3.27
CA MET A 36 -17.69 -6.17 3.99
C MET A 36 -16.69 -5.50 3.06
N ALA A 37 -16.14 -6.24 2.10
CA ALA A 37 -15.27 -5.73 1.05
C ALA A 37 -16.00 -4.69 0.19
N GLU A 38 -17.22 -5.00 -0.25
CA GLU A 38 -18.03 -4.09 -1.04
C GLU A 38 -18.38 -2.82 -0.26
N GLY A 39 -18.82 -2.95 0.99
CA GLY A 39 -19.23 -1.80 1.80
C GLY A 39 -18.10 -0.80 2.05
N ARG A 40 -16.90 -1.28 2.36
CA ARG A 40 -15.75 -0.38 2.51
C ARG A 40 -15.33 0.25 1.18
N LEU A 41 -15.46 -0.46 0.06
CA LEU A 41 -15.13 0.09 -1.26
C LEU A 41 -16.14 1.11 -1.73
N LEU A 42 -17.44 0.90 -1.51
CA LEU A 42 -18.48 1.89 -1.83
C LEU A 42 -18.25 3.19 -1.07
N VAL A 43 -18.04 3.12 0.25
CA VAL A 43 -17.77 4.29 1.08
C VAL A 43 -16.45 4.96 0.66
N GLY A 44 -15.38 4.18 0.49
CA GLY A 44 -14.08 4.69 0.08
C GLY A 44 -14.11 5.36 -1.31
N ALA A 45 -14.74 4.72 -2.29
CA ALA A 45 -14.88 5.23 -3.65
C ALA A 45 -15.78 6.47 -3.70
N ALA A 46 -16.86 6.52 -2.91
CA ALA A 46 -17.71 7.71 -2.83
C ALA A 46 -16.94 8.91 -2.27
N VAL A 47 -16.18 8.71 -1.20
CA VAL A 47 -15.40 9.78 -0.54
C VAL A 47 -14.24 10.23 -1.45
N LEU A 48 -13.46 9.29 -1.98
CA LEU A 48 -12.36 9.62 -2.90
C LEU A 48 -12.89 10.25 -4.19
N GLY A 49 -13.99 9.75 -4.74
CA GLY A 49 -14.66 10.29 -5.92
C GLY A 49 -15.19 11.70 -5.69
N MET A 50 -15.74 11.98 -4.50
CA MET A 50 -16.17 13.32 -4.11
C MET A 50 -14.97 14.28 -4.03
N ILE A 51 -13.90 13.90 -3.33
CA ILE A 51 -12.69 14.73 -3.20
C ILE A 51 -12.06 14.97 -4.59
N TRP A 52 -12.00 13.93 -5.42
CA TRP A 52 -11.49 14.00 -6.78
C TRP A 52 -12.34 14.89 -7.69
N GLY A 53 -13.67 14.76 -7.62
CA GLY A 53 -14.61 15.59 -8.37
C GLY A 53 -14.55 17.06 -7.95
N MET A 54 -14.48 17.34 -6.64
CA MET A 54 -14.27 18.70 -6.14
C MET A 54 -12.95 19.27 -6.65
N ASN A 55 -11.85 18.51 -6.57
CA ASN A 55 -10.54 18.96 -7.07
C ASN A 55 -10.58 19.26 -8.57
N ALA A 56 -11.25 18.42 -9.35
CA ALA A 56 -11.44 18.62 -10.79
C ALA A 56 -12.22 19.90 -11.08
N LEU A 57 -13.28 20.20 -10.32
CA LEU A 57 -14.07 21.42 -10.48
C LEU A 57 -13.26 22.66 -10.13
N TYR A 58 -12.50 22.64 -9.02
CA TYR A 58 -11.70 23.79 -8.58
C TYR A 58 -10.50 24.09 -9.50
N ASN A 59 -9.86 23.06 -10.06
CA ASN A 59 -8.63 23.22 -10.86
C ASN A 59 -8.88 23.24 -12.38
N GLY A 60 -10.13 23.27 -12.83
CA GLY A 60 -10.47 23.32 -14.27
C GLY A 60 -10.28 21.98 -15.00
N GLY A 61 -10.33 20.86 -14.28
CA GLY A 61 -10.25 19.50 -14.79
C GLY A 61 -9.09 18.68 -14.22
N VAL A 62 -9.15 17.37 -14.43
CA VAL A 62 -8.11 16.40 -14.04
C VAL A 62 -7.69 15.60 -15.26
N ARG A 63 -6.40 15.31 -15.36
CA ARG A 63 -5.85 14.51 -16.46
C ARG A 63 -6.16 13.04 -16.21
N LEU A 64 -7.17 12.53 -16.90
CA LEU A 64 -7.49 11.10 -16.86
C LEU A 64 -6.38 10.26 -17.51
N PRO A 65 -6.02 9.11 -16.92
CA PRO A 65 -5.12 8.17 -17.56
C PRO A 65 -5.70 7.65 -18.87
N ARG A 66 -4.84 7.42 -19.86
CA ARG A 66 -5.22 6.87 -21.18
C ARG A 66 -4.32 5.70 -21.56
N GLY A 67 -4.81 4.85 -22.46
CA GLY A 67 -4.07 3.72 -23.02
C GLY A 67 -3.56 2.75 -21.93
N ARG A 68 -2.26 2.45 -21.95
CA ARG A 68 -1.62 1.52 -21.02
C ARG A 68 -1.79 1.92 -19.55
N THR A 69 -1.74 3.22 -19.24
CA THR A 69 -1.91 3.69 -17.86
C THR A 69 -3.30 3.41 -17.33
N LEU A 70 -4.34 3.58 -18.17
CA LEU A 70 -5.72 3.25 -17.78
C LEU A 70 -5.89 1.75 -17.57
N ALA A 71 -5.32 0.92 -18.47
CA ALA A 71 -5.35 -0.52 -18.30
C ALA A 71 -4.67 -1.00 -17.01
N LEU A 72 -3.54 -0.38 -16.64
CA LEU A 72 -2.88 -0.63 -15.35
C LEU A 72 -3.74 -0.17 -14.16
N THR A 73 -4.40 0.99 -14.26
CA THR A 73 -5.33 1.48 -13.22
C THR A 73 -6.50 0.54 -13.01
N ILE A 74 -7.11 0.05 -14.08
CA ILE A 74 -8.19 -0.95 -14.01
C ILE A 74 -7.65 -2.26 -13.43
N GLY A 75 -6.47 -2.70 -13.88
CA GLY A 75 -5.82 -3.91 -13.41
C GLY A 75 -5.58 -3.91 -11.91
N TYR A 76 -4.87 -2.92 -11.36
CA TYR A 76 -4.64 -2.88 -9.91
C TYR A 76 -5.91 -2.54 -9.12
N GLY A 77 -6.87 -1.80 -9.70
CA GLY A 77 -8.18 -1.57 -9.07
C GLY A 77 -8.92 -2.89 -8.84
N ALA A 78 -9.02 -3.74 -9.86
CA ALA A 78 -9.67 -5.04 -9.75
C ALA A 78 -8.88 -6.02 -8.87
N LEU A 79 -7.55 -6.09 -9.03
CA LEU A 79 -6.73 -7.04 -8.29
C LEU A 79 -6.54 -6.65 -6.83
N TRP A 80 -6.35 -5.36 -6.53
CA TRP A 80 -6.04 -4.90 -5.18
C TRP A 80 -7.25 -4.41 -4.40
N PHE A 81 -8.05 -3.52 -4.98
CA PHE A 81 -9.19 -2.96 -4.26
C PHE A 81 -10.30 -4.01 -4.14
N ALA A 82 -10.58 -4.79 -5.19
CA ALA A 82 -11.58 -5.85 -5.14
C ALA A 82 -11.02 -7.20 -4.65
N LEU A 83 -10.29 -7.94 -5.50
CA LEU A 83 -9.97 -9.35 -5.27
C LEU A 83 -9.11 -9.57 -4.00
N TYR A 84 -8.05 -8.79 -3.81
CA TYR A 84 -7.22 -8.86 -2.59
C TYR A 84 -8.05 -8.58 -1.33
N THR A 85 -8.92 -7.57 -1.34
CA THR A 85 -9.76 -7.26 -0.17
C THR A 85 -10.66 -8.44 0.19
N VAL A 86 -11.30 -9.06 -0.80
CA VAL A 86 -12.16 -10.23 -0.57
C VAL A 86 -11.36 -11.40 -0.01
N LEU A 87 -10.17 -11.67 -0.58
CA LEU A 87 -9.31 -12.76 -0.14
C LEU A 87 -8.79 -12.57 1.30
N VAL A 88 -8.41 -11.34 1.68
CA VAL A 88 -7.98 -11.06 3.06
C VAL A 88 -9.15 -11.22 4.03
N ASN A 89 -10.30 -10.62 3.72
CA ASN A 89 -11.48 -10.77 4.57
C ASN A 89 -11.91 -12.24 4.71
N ALA A 90 -11.78 -13.04 3.64
CA ALA A 90 -12.05 -14.47 3.68
C ALA A 90 -11.00 -15.23 4.50
N ALA A 91 -9.71 -14.92 4.33
CA ALA A 91 -8.64 -15.54 5.12
C ALA A 91 -8.80 -15.30 6.63
N GLU A 92 -9.25 -14.11 7.04
CA GLU A 92 -9.53 -13.79 8.46
C GLU A 92 -10.70 -14.58 9.06
N GLN A 93 -11.54 -15.24 8.25
CA GLN A 93 -12.54 -16.18 8.78
C GLN A 93 -11.94 -17.53 9.17
N HIS A 94 -10.79 -17.87 8.59
CA HIS A 94 -10.10 -19.14 8.82
C HIS A 94 -8.87 -19.00 9.72
N LEU A 95 -8.27 -17.81 9.76
CA LEU A 95 -7.01 -17.52 10.45
C LEU A 95 -7.20 -16.32 11.37
N ASP A 96 -6.41 -16.25 12.45
CA ASP A 96 -6.35 -15.05 13.27
C ASP A 96 -5.70 -13.88 12.52
N ALA A 97 -5.94 -12.65 13.01
CA ALA A 97 -5.45 -11.41 12.41
C ALA A 97 -3.92 -11.37 12.32
N GLY A 98 -3.21 -11.93 13.31
CA GLY A 98 -1.75 -11.96 13.34
C GLY A 98 -1.18 -12.87 12.26
N THR A 99 -1.71 -14.08 12.14
CA THR A 99 -1.32 -15.06 11.11
C THR A 99 -1.65 -14.55 9.71
N THR A 100 -2.84 -13.98 9.51
CA THR A 100 -3.23 -13.40 8.21
C THR A 100 -2.28 -12.26 7.82
N ALA A 101 -1.98 -11.34 8.75
CA ALA A 101 -1.06 -10.25 8.50
C ALA A 101 0.38 -10.72 8.20
N LEU A 102 0.86 -11.82 8.81
CA LEU A 102 2.13 -12.44 8.41
C LEU A 102 2.08 -12.90 6.95
N LEU A 103 1.07 -13.69 6.60
CA LEU A 103 1.03 -14.33 5.28
C LEU A 103 0.93 -13.27 4.18
N VAL A 104 0.16 -12.20 4.43
CA VAL A 104 0.11 -11.03 3.55
C VAL A 104 1.45 -10.28 3.50
N ASN A 105 2.26 -10.34 4.56
CA ASN A 105 3.62 -9.78 4.61
C ASN A 105 4.68 -10.55 3.82
N ILE A 106 4.29 -11.58 3.06
CA ILE A 106 5.08 -12.07 1.93
C ILE A 106 5.09 -11.01 0.81
N ALA A 107 4.05 -10.17 0.73
CA ALA A 107 3.87 -9.22 -0.35
C ALA A 107 4.99 -8.19 -0.49
N PRO A 108 5.55 -7.58 0.59
CA PRO A 108 6.71 -6.70 0.46
C PRO A 108 7.95 -7.36 -0.15
N ILE A 109 8.15 -8.67 0.04
CA ILE A 109 9.22 -9.43 -0.63
C ILE A 109 8.95 -9.47 -2.13
N ILE A 110 7.71 -9.79 -2.51
CA ILE A 110 7.26 -9.80 -3.90
C ILE A 110 7.41 -8.41 -4.52
N VAL A 111 7.01 -7.34 -3.80
CA VAL A 111 7.21 -5.95 -4.25
C VAL A 111 8.68 -5.66 -4.45
N ALA A 112 9.57 -6.04 -3.53
CA ALA A 112 11.00 -5.79 -3.68
C ALA A 112 11.57 -6.48 -4.93
N VAL A 113 11.23 -7.75 -5.17
CA VAL A 113 11.66 -8.51 -6.36
C VAL A 113 11.12 -7.88 -7.64
N LEU A 114 9.82 -7.61 -7.69
CA LEU A 114 9.18 -7.01 -8.87
C LEU A 114 9.65 -5.58 -9.10
N ALA A 115 9.93 -4.79 -8.06
CA ALA A 115 10.48 -3.45 -8.17
C ALA A 115 11.93 -3.47 -8.70
N GLY A 116 12.74 -4.43 -8.27
CA GLY A 116 14.06 -4.65 -8.84
C GLY A 116 14.00 -5.00 -10.33
N ALA A 117 13.09 -5.91 -10.72
CA ALA A 117 12.95 -6.39 -12.10
C ALA A 117 12.30 -5.36 -13.05
N PHE A 118 11.20 -4.72 -12.65
CA PHE A 118 10.39 -3.86 -13.53
C PHE A 118 10.63 -2.36 -13.33
N LEU A 119 11.07 -1.92 -12.15
CA LEU A 119 11.32 -0.50 -11.87
C LEU A 119 12.80 -0.13 -11.82
N GLN A 120 13.72 -1.11 -11.82
CA GLN A 120 15.17 -0.92 -11.72
C GLN A 120 15.58 -0.11 -10.46
N GLU A 121 14.84 -0.26 -9.36
CA GLU A 121 15.10 0.46 -8.10
C GLU A 121 16.27 -0.12 -7.28
N GLY A 122 16.80 -1.29 -7.67
CA GLY A 122 17.92 -1.98 -7.03
C GLY A 122 17.58 -2.63 -5.68
N PHE A 123 18.53 -3.41 -5.14
CA PHE A 123 18.39 -4.14 -3.87
C PHE A 123 19.42 -3.66 -2.84
N PRO A 124 19.10 -2.65 -2.02
CA PRO A 124 20.00 -2.27 -0.95
C PRO A 124 20.12 -3.39 0.09
N PRO A 125 21.34 -3.73 0.55
CA PRO A 125 21.53 -4.84 1.49
C PRO A 125 20.79 -4.62 2.82
N LEU A 126 20.66 -3.37 3.27
CA LEU A 126 19.89 -3.00 4.46
C LEU A 126 18.37 -3.25 4.30
N LEU A 127 17.82 -3.09 3.10
CA LEU A 127 16.43 -3.46 2.81
C LEU A 127 16.24 -4.98 2.93
N VAL A 128 17.18 -5.77 2.39
CA VAL A 128 17.14 -7.24 2.47
C VAL A 128 17.23 -7.70 3.93
N VAL A 129 18.16 -7.13 4.71
CA VAL A 129 18.30 -7.44 6.14
C VAL A 129 17.04 -7.06 6.92
N GLY A 130 16.49 -5.86 6.68
CA GLY A 130 15.25 -5.43 7.34
C GLY A 130 14.06 -6.32 7.01
N ILE A 131 13.90 -6.71 5.74
CA ILE A 131 12.89 -7.68 5.30
C ILE A 131 13.07 -9.02 6.03
N ALA A 132 14.29 -9.55 6.11
CA ALA A 132 14.56 -10.83 6.76
C ALA A 132 14.23 -10.81 8.26
N ILE A 133 14.61 -9.73 8.96
CA ILE A 133 14.29 -9.54 10.39
C ILE A 133 12.78 -9.45 10.59
N SER A 134 12.10 -8.61 9.81
CA SER A 134 10.65 -8.44 9.92
C SER A 134 9.88 -9.72 9.59
N PHE A 135 10.33 -10.46 8.57
CA PHE A 135 9.75 -11.73 8.20
C PHE A 135 9.92 -12.78 9.29
N ALA A 136 11.09 -12.85 9.93
CA ALA A 136 11.32 -13.74 11.07
C ALA A 136 10.38 -13.40 12.24
N GLY A 137 10.19 -12.11 12.54
CA GLY A 137 9.26 -11.66 13.58
C GLY A 137 7.82 -12.07 13.32
N ALA A 138 7.38 -11.86 12.08
CA ALA A 138 6.05 -12.27 11.66
C ALA A 138 5.91 -13.81 11.67
N ALA A 139 6.95 -14.56 11.28
CA ALA A 139 6.94 -16.02 11.30
C ALA A 139 6.77 -16.57 12.72
N ILE A 140 7.48 -15.99 13.70
CA ILE A 140 7.30 -16.35 15.13
C ILE A 140 5.84 -16.19 15.54
N ILE A 141 5.21 -15.06 15.19
CA ILE A 141 3.78 -14.80 15.50
C ILE A 141 2.89 -15.95 14.96
N ALA A 142 3.00 -16.30 13.68
CA ALA A 142 2.13 -17.32 13.11
C ALA A 142 2.45 -18.75 13.58
N PHE A 143 3.71 -19.07 13.86
CA PHE A 143 4.08 -20.40 14.30
C PHE A 143 3.73 -20.68 15.76
N THR A 144 3.56 -19.62 16.56
CA THR A 144 3.28 -19.70 18.01
C THR A 144 1.85 -19.28 18.38
N GLY A 145 1.05 -18.81 17.43
CA GLY A 145 -0.37 -18.59 17.65
C GLY A 145 -1.12 -19.91 17.82
N ASP A 146 -2.10 -19.92 18.73
CA ASP A 146 -2.95 -21.08 19.05
C ASP A 146 -3.98 -21.41 17.93
N GLY A 147 -3.88 -20.74 16.78
CA GLY A 147 -4.82 -20.82 15.67
C GLY A 147 -4.78 -22.17 14.94
N ARG A 148 -5.98 -22.73 14.69
CA ARG A 148 -6.16 -23.87 13.79
C ARG A 148 -5.68 -23.46 12.38
N ARG A 149 -4.59 -24.06 11.92
CA ARG A 149 -4.03 -23.78 10.59
C ARG A 149 -4.89 -24.46 9.52
N ASP A 150 -5.92 -23.75 9.06
CA ASP A 150 -6.69 -24.19 7.90
C ASP A 150 -5.90 -23.89 6.62
N GLY A 151 -5.59 -24.94 5.86
CA GLY A 151 -4.86 -24.83 4.60
C GLY A 151 -5.56 -23.93 3.59
N ALA A 152 -6.90 -23.83 3.65
CA ALA A 152 -7.67 -22.92 2.81
C ALA A 152 -7.36 -21.44 3.13
N GLY A 153 -7.36 -21.07 4.41
CA GLY A 153 -7.00 -19.72 4.85
C GLY A 153 -5.57 -19.32 4.44
N VAL A 154 -4.63 -20.26 4.54
CA VAL A 154 -3.23 -20.03 4.11
C VAL A 154 -3.15 -19.76 2.61
N ALA A 155 -3.83 -20.57 1.78
CA ALA A 155 -3.86 -20.39 0.34
C ALA A 155 -4.46 -19.03 -0.06
N LEU A 156 -5.55 -18.61 0.60
CA LEU A 156 -6.18 -17.31 0.38
C LEU A 156 -5.23 -16.15 0.72
N ALA A 157 -4.53 -16.23 1.85
CA ALA A 157 -3.60 -15.18 2.27
C ALA A 157 -2.35 -15.10 1.37
N VAL A 158 -1.83 -16.23 0.89
CA VAL A 158 -0.72 -16.25 -0.08
C VAL A 158 -1.16 -15.68 -1.43
N ALA A 159 -2.36 -16.02 -1.90
CA ALA A 159 -2.95 -15.41 -3.09
C ALA A 159 -3.10 -13.89 -2.93
N ALA A 160 -3.57 -13.44 -1.77
CA ALA A 160 -3.65 -12.01 -1.44
C ALA A 160 -2.25 -11.34 -1.48
N ALA A 161 -1.22 -11.99 -0.94
CA ALA A 161 0.14 -11.45 -0.98
C ALA A 161 0.67 -11.24 -2.41
N LEU A 162 0.38 -12.18 -3.32
CA LEU A 162 0.72 -12.07 -4.75
C LEU A 162 0.01 -10.88 -5.41
N LEU A 163 -1.30 -10.76 -5.19
CA LEU A 163 -2.09 -9.67 -5.74
C LEU A 163 -1.63 -8.31 -5.23
N TYR A 164 -1.33 -8.19 -3.93
CA TYR A 164 -0.77 -6.99 -3.35
C TYR A 164 0.55 -6.63 -4.06
N GLY A 165 1.47 -7.59 -4.19
CA GLY A 165 2.79 -7.36 -4.78
C GLY A 165 2.72 -6.82 -6.21
N ILE A 166 1.93 -7.49 -7.04
CA ILE A 166 1.69 -7.10 -8.44
C ILE A 166 1.03 -5.71 -8.50
N SER A 167 0.05 -5.47 -7.64
CA SER A 167 -0.74 -4.24 -7.66
C SER A 167 0.04 -3.02 -7.21
N VAL A 168 0.90 -3.14 -6.20
CA VAL A 168 1.77 -2.03 -5.76
C VAL A 168 2.72 -1.60 -6.87
N VAL A 169 3.29 -2.56 -7.61
CA VAL A 169 4.17 -2.28 -8.76
C VAL A 169 3.39 -1.63 -9.91
N ALA A 170 2.20 -2.13 -10.22
CA ALA A 170 1.32 -1.52 -11.21
C ALA A 170 0.92 -0.09 -10.81
N GLN A 171 0.54 0.13 -9.55
CA GLN A 171 0.20 1.45 -9.02
C GLN A 171 1.40 2.40 -9.11
N LYS A 172 2.61 1.95 -8.73
CA LYS A 172 3.83 2.75 -8.81
C LYS A 172 4.13 3.19 -10.25
N LEU A 173 3.88 2.34 -11.25
CA LEU A 173 4.01 2.72 -12.67
C LEU A 173 2.97 3.78 -13.08
N VAL A 174 1.73 3.64 -12.63
CA VAL A 174 0.66 4.64 -12.89
C VAL A 174 1.00 5.99 -12.25
N LEU A 175 1.50 5.99 -11.01
CA LEU A 175 1.90 7.18 -10.26
C LEU A 175 3.06 7.97 -10.88
N ARG A 176 3.75 7.43 -11.90
CA ARG A 176 4.74 8.20 -12.68
C ARG A 176 4.09 9.23 -13.61
N THR A 177 2.81 9.05 -13.94
CA THR A 177 2.10 9.87 -14.94
C THR A 177 0.77 10.44 -14.44
N VAL A 178 0.27 9.92 -13.31
CA VAL A 178 -1.03 10.27 -12.71
C VAL A 178 -0.80 10.69 -11.26
N ASP A 179 -1.50 11.71 -10.80
CA ASP A 179 -1.42 12.15 -9.42
C ASP A 179 -2.00 11.09 -8.45
N PRO A 180 -1.54 11.06 -7.18
CA PRO A 180 -1.99 10.07 -6.20
C PRO A 180 -3.50 10.04 -5.96
N LEU A 181 -4.18 11.19 -6.00
CA LEU A 181 -5.63 11.27 -5.76
C LEU A 181 -6.39 10.63 -6.92
N THR A 182 -6.10 11.01 -8.16
CA THR A 182 -6.73 10.42 -9.34
C THR A 182 -6.47 8.93 -9.43
N ALA A 183 -5.22 8.48 -9.21
CA ALA A 183 -4.90 7.05 -9.22
C ALA A 183 -5.72 6.29 -8.16
N THR A 184 -5.75 6.78 -6.92
CA THR A 184 -6.46 6.09 -5.84
C THR A 184 -7.98 6.12 -6.03
N ALA A 185 -8.56 7.25 -6.44
CA ALA A 185 -9.98 7.39 -6.69
C ALA A 185 -10.46 6.46 -7.82
N LEU A 186 -9.74 6.41 -8.94
CA LEU A 186 -10.06 5.52 -10.05
C LEU A 186 -9.88 4.04 -9.66
N GLY A 187 -8.81 3.70 -8.96
CA GLY A 187 -8.56 2.33 -8.49
C GLY A 187 -9.66 1.84 -7.53
N ALA A 188 -10.03 2.67 -6.54
CA ALA A 188 -11.13 2.38 -5.63
C ALA A 188 -12.48 2.30 -6.34
N GLY A 189 -12.73 3.19 -7.30
CA GLY A 189 -13.93 3.16 -8.15
C GLY A 189 -14.03 1.87 -8.97
N VAL A 190 -12.94 1.41 -9.60
CA VAL A 190 -12.92 0.12 -10.29
C VAL A 190 -13.18 -1.02 -9.31
N GLY A 191 -12.56 -1.00 -8.13
CA GLY A 191 -12.81 -2.01 -7.10
C GLY A 191 -14.29 -2.08 -6.69
N ALA A 192 -14.91 -0.93 -6.43
CA ALA A 192 -16.34 -0.84 -6.11
C ALA A 192 -17.22 -1.32 -7.27
N ILE A 193 -16.90 -0.97 -8.53
CA ILE A 193 -17.65 -1.45 -9.70
C ILE A 193 -17.54 -2.98 -9.84
N VAL A 194 -16.35 -3.53 -9.63
CA VAL A 194 -16.12 -4.98 -9.71
C VAL A 194 -16.93 -5.71 -8.64
N LEU A 195 -17.03 -5.16 -7.43
CA LEU A 195 -17.77 -5.76 -6.33
C LEU A 195 -19.25 -5.34 -6.23
N LEU A 196 -19.71 -4.46 -7.11
CA LEU A 196 -21.09 -3.96 -7.17
C LEU A 196 -22.18 -5.07 -7.23
N PRO A 197 -21.97 -6.22 -7.90
CA PRO A 197 -22.96 -7.30 -7.89
C PRO A 197 -23.29 -7.84 -6.48
N TRP A 198 -22.42 -7.62 -5.49
CA TRP A 198 -22.63 -8.04 -4.11
C TRP A 198 -23.22 -6.95 -3.21
N ALA A 199 -23.46 -5.74 -3.73
CA ALA A 199 -24.10 -4.66 -2.97
C ALA A 199 -25.49 -5.04 -2.39
N PRO A 200 -26.38 -5.76 -3.09
CA PRO A 200 -27.66 -6.18 -2.51
C PRO A 200 -27.48 -7.06 -1.25
N ARG A 201 -26.47 -7.93 -1.25
CA ARG A 201 -26.14 -8.79 -0.12
C ARG A 201 -25.65 -7.97 1.07
N LEU A 202 -24.78 -6.98 0.82
CA LEU A 202 -24.34 -6.04 1.85
C LEU A 202 -25.52 -5.34 2.51
N PHE A 203 -26.45 -4.77 1.74
CA PHE A 203 -27.60 -4.07 2.30
C PHE A 203 -28.53 -4.99 3.08
N ALA A 204 -28.72 -6.24 2.62
CA ALA A 204 -29.52 -7.24 3.33
C ALA A 204 -28.88 -7.62 4.68
N GLU A 205 -27.57 -7.89 4.70
CA GLU A 205 -26.85 -8.23 5.94
C GLU A 205 -26.86 -7.04 6.92
N LEU A 206 -26.56 -5.82 6.45
CA LEU A 206 -26.59 -4.61 7.28
C LEU A 206 -27.97 -4.25 7.81
N ALA A 207 -29.05 -4.57 7.10
CA ALA A 207 -30.41 -4.31 7.58
C ALA A 207 -30.77 -5.14 8.82
N THR A 208 -30.14 -6.30 8.99
CA THR A 208 -30.35 -7.21 10.14
C THR A 208 -29.25 -7.10 11.20
N ALA A 209 -28.11 -6.48 10.84
CA ALA A 209 -26.97 -6.31 11.73
C ALA A 209 -27.20 -5.16 12.73
N PRO A 210 -26.51 -5.19 13.89
CA PRO A 210 -26.52 -4.06 14.81
C PRO A 210 -25.90 -2.81 14.17
N MET A 211 -26.33 -1.62 14.60
CA MET A 211 -25.86 -0.33 14.05
C MET A 211 -24.33 -0.15 14.13
N SER A 212 -23.69 -0.79 15.11
CA SER A 212 -22.22 -0.87 15.22
C SER A 212 -21.55 -1.45 13.97
N SER A 213 -22.22 -2.36 13.25
CA SER A 213 -21.71 -2.95 12.01
C SER A 213 -21.67 -1.93 10.88
N THR A 214 -22.73 -1.13 10.73
CA THR A 214 -22.75 -0.04 9.74
C THR A 214 -21.66 0.98 10.02
N VAL A 215 -21.45 1.36 11.28
CA VAL A 215 -20.36 2.26 11.69
C VAL A 215 -19.00 1.65 11.37
N GLY A 216 -18.82 0.34 11.62
CA GLY A 216 -17.59 -0.38 11.27
C GLY A 216 -17.30 -0.38 9.77
N VAL A 217 -18.31 -0.62 8.93
CA VAL A 217 -18.17 -0.58 7.46
C VAL A 217 -17.81 0.83 6.98
N ILE A 218 -18.48 1.86 7.52
CA ILE A 218 -18.17 3.27 7.21
C ILE A 218 -16.73 3.61 7.63
N TYR A 219 -16.32 3.18 8.82
CA TYR A 219 -14.95 3.35 9.30
C TYR A 219 -13.94 2.69 8.36
N LEU A 220 -14.17 1.44 7.95
CA LEU A 220 -13.31 0.73 7.00
C LEU A 220 -13.22 1.43 5.64
N GLY A 221 -14.29 2.07 5.19
CA GLY A 221 -14.27 2.87 3.97
C GLY A 221 -13.52 4.19 4.09
N LEU A 222 -13.70 4.91 5.20
CA LEU A 222 -13.09 6.22 5.40
C LEU A 222 -11.61 6.14 5.74
N VAL A 223 -11.25 5.29 6.71
CA VAL A 223 -9.93 5.32 7.33
C VAL A 223 -8.93 4.44 6.58
N PRO A 224 -9.05 3.10 6.55
CA PRO A 224 -8.10 2.26 5.85
C PRO A 224 -8.27 2.27 4.33
N THR A 225 -9.45 2.63 3.79
CA THR A 225 -9.67 2.67 2.33
C THR A 225 -9.40 4.06 1.75
N ALA A 226 -10.15 5.10 2.10
CA ALA A 226 -9.94 6.41 1.50
C ALA A 226 -8.64 7.10 1.98
N LEU A 227 -8.52 7.33 3.29
CA LEU A 227 -7.39 8.08 3.85
C LEU A 227 -6.07 7.32 3.69
N ALA A 228 -6.02 6.04 4.10
CA ALA A 228 -4.78 5.30 4.11
C ALA A 228 -4.27 4.97 2.70
N PHE A 229 -5.13 4.59 1.73
CA PHE A 229 -4.63 4.39 0.36
C PHE A 229 -4.19 5.68 -0.31
N LEU A 230 -4.81 6.82 0.00
CA LEU A 230 -4.37 8.11 -0.53
C LEU A 230 -2.98 8.49 0.02
N LEU A 231 -2.78 8.36 1.34
CA LEU A 231 -1.48 8.59 1.98
C LEU A 231 -0.43 7.58 1.50
N TRP A 232 -0.83 6.34 1.27
CA TRP A 232 0.01 5.31 0.67
C TRP A 232 0.44 5.69 -0.75
N ALA A 233 -0.51 6.08 -1.61
CA ALA A 233 -0.21 6.49 -2.98
C ALA A 233 0.72 7.70 -3.01
N TYR A 234 0.53 8.66 -2.10
CA TYR A 234 1.45 9.78 -1.91
C TYR A 234 2.85 9.29 -1.50
N ALA A 235 2.96 8.45 -0.47
CA ALA A 235 4.25 7.93 -0.04
C ALA A 235 4.95 7.09 -1.12
N LEU A 236 4.18 6.27 -1.84
CA LEU A 236 4.63 5.43 -2.94
C LEU A 236 5.09 6.26 -4.13
N ALA A 237 4.48 7.42 -4.42
CA ALA A 237 4.98 8.32 -5.46
C ALA A 237 6.37 8.88 -5.12
N HIS A 238 6.63 9.16 -3.84
CA HIS A 238 7.85 9.86 -3.38
C HIS A 238 8.96 8.95 -2.83
N THR A 239 8.71 7.64 -2.69
CA THR A 239 9.63 6.68 -2.07
C THR A 239 9.72 5.42 -2.95
N PRO A 240 10.88 4.72 -3.02
CA PRO A 240 10.99 3.44 -3.73
C PRO A 240 9.92 2.44 -3.27
N ALA A 241 9.38 1.65 -4.20
CA ALA A 241 8.30 0.70 -3.93
C ALA A 241 8.69 -0.34 -2.87
N GLY A 242 9.92 -0.85 -2.91
CA GLY A 242 10.42 -1.79 -1.90
C GLY A 242 10.47 -1.22 -0.48
N VAL A 243 10.87 0.05 -0.32
CA VAL A 243 10.93 0.73 0.98
C VAL A 243 9.53 1.10 1.50
N THR A 244 8.63 1.49 0.60
CA THR A 244 7.22 1.74 0.96
C THR A 244 6.56 0.43 1.39
N ALA A 245 6.74 -0.65 0.62
CA ALA A 245 6.18 -1.96 0.93
C ALA A 245 6.71 -2.54 2.23
N SER A 246 8.01 -2.41 2.52
CA SER A 246 8.59 -2.92 3.76
C SER A 246 7.96 -2.31 5.01
N SER A 247 7.38 -1.10 4.93
CA SER A 247 6.67 -0.52 6.07
C SER A 247 5.49 -1.35 6.56
N SER A 248 4.86 -2.14 5.67
CA SER A 248 3.74 -3.03 5.98
C SER A 248 4.10 -4.12 6.99
N TYR A 249 5.38 -4.43 7.17
CA TYR A 249 5.83 -5.30 8.25
C TYR A 249 5.55 -4.76 9.65
N ALA A 250 5.24 -3.47 9.82
CA ALA A 250 4.80 -2.94 11.11
C ALA A 250 3.37 -3.39 11.47
N VAL A 251 2.55 -3.74 10.48
CA VAL A 251 1.12 -4.02 10.64
C VAL A 251 0.83 -5.18 11.61
N PRO A 252 1.48 -6.37 11.54
CA PRO A 252 1.21 -7.45 12.49
C PRO A 252 1.50 -7.05 13.94
N GLY A 253 2.63 -6.39 14.18
CA GLY A 253 2.99 -5.92 15.53
C GLY A 253 1.98 -4.91 16.07
N LEU A 254 1.58 -3.94 15.23
CA LEU A 254 0.55 -2.96 15.60
C LEU A 254 -0.83 -3.61 15.78
N SER A 255 -1.19 -4.59 14.95
CA SER A 255 -2.46 -5.30 15.02
C SER A 255 -2.59 -6.10 16.32
N ILE A 256 -1.52 -6.76 16.77
CA ILE A 256 -1.48 -7.45 18.07
C ILE A 256 -1.69 -6.44 19.21
N LEU A 257 -0.98 -5.30 19.17
CA LEU A 257 -1.11 -4.27 20.21
C LEU A 257 -2.53 -3.69 20.27
N LEU A 258 -3.14 -3.43 19.10
CA LEU A 258 -4.51 -2.93 19.02
C LEU A 258 -5.53 -4.00 19.42
N SER A 259 -5.33 -5.26 19.04
CA SER A 259 -6.20 -6.36 19.45
C SER A 259 -6.16 -6.59 20.96
N TRP A 260 -4.98 -6.49 21.58
CA TRP A 260 -4.86 -6.52 23.04
C TRP A 260 -5.60 -5.35 23.70
N ALA A 261 -5.43 -4.13 23.17
CA ALA A 261 -6.03 -2.93 23.74
C ALA A 261 -7.56 -2.88 23.59
N PHE A 262 -8.11 -3.34 22.47
CA PHE A 262 -9.53 -3.16 22.12
C PHE A 262 -10.36 -4.44 22.23
N LEU A 263 -9.77 -5.62 22.03
CA LEU A 263 -10.47 -6.92 22.11
C LEU A 263 -10.15 -7.69 23.40
N ALA A 264 -9.28 -7.14 24.27
CA ALA A 264 -8.81 -7.80 25.49
C ALA A 264 -8.15 -9.17 25.25
N GLU A 265 -7.68 -9.44 24.03
CA GLU A 265 -6.94 -10.65 23.71
C GLU A 265 -5.52 -10.53 24.27
N THR A 266 -5.18 -11.35 25.27
CA THR A 266 -3.85 -11.33 25.86
C THR A 266 -2.81 -11.80 24.83
N PRO A 267 -1.84 -10.95 24.43
CA PRO A 267 -0.80 -11.34 23.51
C PRO A 267 0.13 -12.35 24.19
N THR A 268 0.45 -13.43 23.49
CA THR A 268 1.45 -14.39 23.97
C THR A 268 2.83 -13.71 24.04
N ALA A 269 3.71 -14.19 24.91
CA ALA A 269 5.09 -13.69 24.98
C ALA A 269 5.80 -13.75 23.61
N TRP A 270 5.48 -14.77 22.81
CA TRP A 270 5.96 -14.93 21.44
C TRP A 270 5.35 -13.92 20.47
N GLY A 271 4.07 -13.58 20.62
CA GLY A 271 3.40 -12.52 19.87
C GLY A 271 4.06 -11.15 20.09
N LEU A 272 4.42 -10.83 21.34
CA LEU A 272 5.15 -9.61 21.68
C LEU A 272 6.56 -9.59 21.07
N LEU A 273 7.32 -10.69 21.22
CA LEU A 273 8.66 -10.81 20.64
C LEU A 273 8.64 -10.64 19.11
N GLY A 274 7.73 -11.34 18.44
CA GLY A 274 7.59 -11.23 16.99
C GLY A 274 7.15 -9.83 16.55
N GLY A 275 6.28 -9.16 17.32
CA GLY A 275 5.88 -7.78 17.09
C GLY A 275 7.06 -6.79 17.20
N VAL A 276 7.91 -6.93 18.22
CA VAL A 276 9.14 -6.12 18.33
C VAL A 276 10.06 -6.36 17.15
N LEU A 277 10.27 -7.62 16.76
CA LEU A 277 11.16 -7.97 15.66
C LEU A 277 10.65 -7.42 14.32
N CYS A 278 9.34 -7.44 14.09
CA CYS A 278 8.67 -6.77 12.98
C CYS A 278 9.01 -5.27 12.91
N LEU A 279 8.85 -4.54 14.03
CA LEU A 279 9.12 -3.11 14.12
C LEU A 279 10.61 -2.77 13.92
N VAL A 280 11.50 -3.57 14.50
CA VAL A 280 12.96 -3.42 14.34
C VAL A 280 13.37 -3.63 12.88
N GLY A 281 12.86 -4.68 12.21
CA GLY A 281 13.18 -4.93 10.80
C GLY A 281 12.70 -3.80 9.87
N VAL A 282 11.54 -3.20 10.16
CA VAL A 282 11.07 -2.00 9.44
C VAL A 282 12.02 -0.83 9.64
N ALA A 283 12.44 -0.57 10.88
CA ALA A 283 13.40 0.49 11.18
C ALA A 283 14.71 0.28 10.42
N VAL A 284 15.27 -0.93 10.45
CA VAL A 284 16.51 -1.30 9.74
C VAL A 284 16.37 -1.13 8.22
N SER A 285 15.24 -1.56 7.63
CA SER A 285 15.01 -1.42 6.19
C SER A 285 15.07 0.04 5.72
N ARG A 286 14.69 0.98 6.60
CA ARG A 286 14.69 2.43 6.35
C ARG A 286 16.02 3.12 6.62
N LEU A 287 16.94 2.49 7.36
CA LEU A 287 18.30 3.02 7.57
C LEU A 287 19.16 2.95 6.32
N THR A 288 18.67 2.31 5.25
CA THR A 288 19.30 2.28 3.93
C THR A 288 19.71 3.69 3.46
N PRO A 289 21.01 3.97 3.30
CA PRO A 289 21.46 5.20 2.67
C PRO A 289 20.92 5.26 1.24
N ARG A 290 20.33 6.40 0.86
CA ARG A 290 20.03 6.69 -0.54
C ARG A 290 21.33 6.56 -1.32
N ARG A 291 21.51 5.49 -2.10
CA ARG A 291 22.51 5.53 -3.17
C ARG A 291 22.00 6.61 -4.14
N PRO A 292 22.79 7.66 -4.42
CA PRO A 292 22.46 8.57 -5.51
C PRO A 292 22.34 7.68 -6.75
N GLY A 293 21.13 7.64 -7.34
CA GLY A 293 20.99 7.04 -8.66
C GLY A 293 21.99 7.73 -9.57
N THR A 294 22.76 6.93 -10.30
CA THR A 294 23.52 7.38 -11.46
C THR A 294 22.55 8.14 -12.36
N GLY A 295 22.58 9.47 -12.29
CA GLY A 295 21.93 10.32 -13.27
C GLY A 295 22.51 10.00 -14.66
N PRO A 296 21.80 10.37 -15.74
CA PRO A 296 22.30 10.17 -17.10
C PRO A 296 23.71 10.73 -17.17
N THR A 297 24.66 9.90 -17.56
CA THR A 297 26.06 10.25 -17.79
C THR A 297 26.07 11.56 -18.56
N ALA A 298 26.49 12.65 -17.91
CA ALA A 298 26.73 13.90 -18.60
C ALA A 298 27.73 13.57 -19.71
N THR A 299 27.29 13.71 -20.96
CA THR A 299 28.16 13.66 -22.14
C THR A 299 29.41 14.49 -21.81
N PRO A 300 30.64 13.95 -21.95
CA PRO A 300 31.83 14.73 -21.70
C PRO A 300 31.77 15.97 -22.57
N ALA A 301 31.78 17.15 -21.92
CA ALA A 301 31.93 18.40 -22.62
C ALA A 301 33.18 18.31 -23.51
N ARG A 302 33.00 18.51 -24.82
CA ARG A 302 34.11 18.68 -25.76
C ARG A 302 35.07 19.72 -25.17
N PRO A 303 36.39 19.46 -25.13
CA PRO A 303 37.35 20.48 -24.74
C PRO A 303 37.20 21.70 -25.64
N ALA A 304 37.11 22.88 -25.02
CA ALA A 304 37.06 24.15 -25.70
C ALA A 304 38.26 24.29 -26.63
N GLU A 305 37.98 24.49 -27.91
CA GLU A 305 38.98 24.81 -28.91
C GLU A 305 39.52 26.21 -28.63
N SER A 306 40.77 26.22 -28.16
CA SER A 306 41.69 27.33 -28.02
C SER A 306 41.44 28.47 -29.01
N GLU A 307 41.23 29.66 -28.46
CA GLU A 307 41.29 30.95 -29.13
C GLU A 307 42.50 31.06 -30.08
N ARG A 308 42.27 31.53 -31.32
CA ARG A 308 43.27 32.24 -32.11
C ARG A 308 42.83 33.70 -32.25
N PRO A 309 43.68 34.68 -31.89
CA PRO A 309 43.38 36.08 -32.09
C PRO A 309 43.59 36.46 -33.56
N THR A 310 42.51 36.79 -34.28
CA THR A 310 42.61 37.48 -35.58
C THR A 310 42.57 38.99 -35.35
N ALA A 311 43.64 39.63 -35.81
CA ALA A 311 43.98 41.02 -35.66
C ALA A 311 42.95 42.01 -36.24
N THR A 312 42.80 43.13 -35.54
CA THR A 312 42.24 44.39 -36.02
C THR A 312 43.07 44.96 -37.18
N PRO A 313 42.46 45.45 -38.28
CA PRO A 313 43.06 46.49 -39.08
C PRO A 313 42.51 47.85 -38.65
N ALA A 314 43.41 48.71 -38.19
CA ALA A 314 43.23 50.15 -38.16
C ALA A 314 43.41 50.72 -39.58
N GLY A 315 42.61 51.72 -39.97
CA GLY A 315 42.91 52.58 -41.13
C GLY A 315 41.69 53.13 -41.88
N ALA A 316 41.29 54.36 -41.54
CA ALA A 316 40.61 55.32 -42.43
C ALA A 316 41.57 55.75 -43.58
N PRO A 317 41.28 56.69 -44.53
CA PRO A 317 40.07 57.53 -44.75
C PRO A 317 39.61 57.64 -46.22
N CYS A 318 38.41 58.21 -46.44
CA CYS A 318 38.04 59.23 -47.45
C CYS A 318 36.53 59.45 -47.47
#